data_AF-A0A2H3TXT4-F1
#
_entry.id   AF-A0A2H3TXT4-F1
#
_cell.length_a   1.000
_cell.length_b   1.000
_cell.length_c   1.000
_cell.angle_alpha   90.00
_cell.angle_beta   90.00
_cell.angle_gamma   90.00
#
_symmetry.space_group_name_H-M   'P 1'
#
loop_
_entity.id
_entity.type
_entity.pdbx_description
1 polymer ?
#
loop_
_entity_poly.entity_id
_entity_poly.type
_entity_poly.pdbx_seq_one_letter_code
_entity_poly.pdbx_strand_id
1 'polypeptide(L)'
;MPLWRFEIISRYIRTFDHTLLDLGNEEDLPEAFQTAEPWSDLIQKVSAQLYIPGNNVTVDECMVPFTGRSKDTTLVKNKPTPVGFKVWVIAQNGLFIRWLWHVKATPYTAIIVELLKKKPAAEPQQGKKRKGRPKESVALSSTAGVVIHLINMLPKQTYHVFMDNLFSSPNLFRALREAGHGPTGTARPNCGITKELKLAKGSIRQVAQIAWKDNSLVLFLSTVYSGADDQRTLKRRKKPADKGAQSKPIHETFGNAVIKVIPIPTVSASYNDEMNHVDRGDQIRS
;
A
#
# COMPACT_ATOMS: atom_id res chain seq x y z
N MET A 1 6.40 -7.38 -41.67
CA MET A 1 5.65 -8.66 -41.63
C MET A 1 4.29 -8.45 -42.31
N PRO A 2 3.81 -9.35 -43.18
CA PRO A 2 2.48 -9.24 -43.79
C PRO A 2 1.34 -9.39 -42.75
N LEU A 3 0.18 -8.74 -42.98
CA LEU A 3 -0.97 -8.76 -42.08
C LEU A 3 -1.45 -10.19 -41.76
N TRP A 4 -1.64 -11.02 -42.77
CA TRP A 4 -2.10 -12.41 -42.57
C TRP A 4 -1.16 -13.20 -41.66
N ARG A 5 0.15 -12.95 -41.74
CA ARG A 5 1.16 -13.62 -40.89
C ARG A 5 1.10 -13.09 -39.47
N PHE A 6 0.91 -11.79 -39.29
CA PHE A 6 0.72 -11.17 -37.98
C PHE A 6 -0.54 -11.70 -37.27
N GLU A 7 -1.65 -11.84 -37.98
CA GLU A 7 -2.91 -12.37 -37.43
C GLU A 7 -2.80 -13.84 -37.02
N ILE A 8 -2.17 -14.68 -37.84
CA ILE A 8 -1.92 -16.09 -37.50
C ILE A 8 -1.06 -16.15 -36.24
N ILE A 9 0.08 -15.45 -36.22
CA ILE A 9 0.97 -15.44 -35.05
C ILE A 9 0.21 -14.97 -33.81
N SER A 10 -0.53 -13.88 -33.88
CA SER A 10 -1.26 -13.32 -32.74
C SER A 10 -2.32 -14.26 -32.15
N ARG A 11 -2.93 -15.13 -32.96
CA ARG A 11 -3.93 -16.12 -32.50
C ARG A 11 -3.31 -17.34 -31.82
N TYR A 12 -2.07 -17.67 -32.15
CA TYR A 12 -1.40 -18.89 -31.69
C TYR A 12 -0.20 -18.64 -30.79
N ILE A 13 0.12 -17.38 -30.46
CA ILE A 13 1.11 -17.07 -29.42
C ILE A 13 0.65 -17.69 -28.11
N ARG A 14 1.51 -18.54 -27.56
CA ARG A 14 1.41 -19.08 -26.21
C ARG A 14 2.68 -18.72 -25.45
N THR A 15 2.51 -18.20 -24.25
CA THR A 15 3.60 -17.79 -23.36
C THR A 15 3.96 -18.90 -22.36
N PHE A 16 3.29 -20.04 -22.41
CA PHE A 16 3.41 -21.12 -21.44
C PHE A 16 3.31 -22.48 -22.11
N ASP A 17 3.75 -23.52 -21.41
CA ASP A 17 3.54 -24.90 -21.82
C ASP A 17 2.19 -25.42 -21.28
N HIS A 18 1.24 -25.61 -22.19
CA HIS A 18 -0.09 -26.10 -21.88
C HIS A 18 -0.14 -27.52 -21.29
N THR A 19 0.89 -28.35 -21.45
CA THR A 19 0.90 -29.71 -20.88
C THR A 19 1.22 -29.71 -19.39
N LEU A 20 1.65 -28.57 -18.84
CA LEU A 20 2.03 -28.41 -17.44
C LEU A 20 0.94 -27.75 -16.59
N LEU A 21 -0.22 -27.42 -17.17
CA LEU A 21 -1.34 -26.83 -16.43
C LEU A 21 -2.05 -27.91 -15.62
N ASP A 22 -1.95 -27.80 -14.29
CA ASP A 22 -2.80 -28.55 -13.38
C ASP A 22 -4.00 -27.69 -12.98
N LEU A 23 -5.15 -28.00 -13.59
CA LEU A 23 -6.43 -27.33 -13.28
C LEU A 23 -7.20 -28.02 -12.15
N GLY A 24 -6.68 -29.15 -11.62
CA GLY A 24 -7.33 -29.93 -10.56
C GLY A 24 -6.98 -29.45 -9.16
N ASN A 25 -5.90 -28.68 -9.00
CA ASN A 25 -5.46 -28.18 -7.71
C ASN A 25 -6.06 -26.80 -7.39
N GLU A 26 -6.96 -26.74 -6.42
CA GLU A 26 -7.59 -25.49 -5.98
C GLU A 26 -6.65 -24.56 -5.18
N GLU A 27 -5.47 -25.04 -4.74
CA GLU A 27 -4.46 -24.21 -4.08
C GLU A 27 -3.64 -23.36 -5.06
N ASP A 28 -3.64 -23.73 -6.34
CA ASP A 28 -2.90 -23.03 -7.37
C ASP A 28 -3.59 -21.75 -7.82
N LEU A 29 -2.84 -20.90 -8.53
CA LEU A 29 -3.41 -19.71 -9.14
C LEU A 29 -4.54 -20.10 -10.12
N PRO A 30 -5.52 -19.21 -10.36
CA PRO A 30 -6.45 -19.38 -11.47
C PRO A 30 -5.74 -19.60 -12.81
N GLU A 31 -6.36 -20.34 -13.73
CA GLU A 31 -5.82 -20.67 -15.06
C GLU A 31 -5.22 -19.46 -15.79
N ALA A 32 -5.94 -18.33 -15.79
CA ALA A 32 -5.48 -17.10 -16.46
C ALA A 32 -4.16 -16.56 -15.89
N PHE A 33 -3.87 -16.82 -14.62
CA PHE A 33 -2.64 -16.39 -13.97
C PHE A 33 -1.56 -17.47 -14.07
N GLN A 34 -1.87 -18.76 -13.95
CA GLN A 34 -0.89 -19.84 -14.19
C GLN A 34 -0.25 -19.72 -15.58
N THR A 35 -1.07 -19.42 -16.59
CA THR A 35 -0.61 -19.25 -17.98
C THR A 35 0.25 -18.00 -18.21
N ALA A 36 0.08 -16.97 -17.39
CA ALA A 36 0.88 -15.75 -17.44
C ALA A 36 2.11 -15.81 -16.52
N GLU A 37 2.12 -16.69 -15.52
CA GLU A 37 3.09 -16.66 -14.43
C GLU A 37 4.53 -16.86 -14.87
N PRO A 38 4.89 -17.79 -15.78
CA PRO A 38 6.28 -17.96 -16.21
C PRO A 38 6.91 -16.67 -16.76
N TRP A 39 6.12 -15.89 -17.51
CA TRP A 39 6.57 -14.60 -18.03
C TRP A 39 6.54 -13.51 -16.97
N SER A 40 5.50 -13.47 -16.13
CA SER A 40 5.43 -12.57 -14.97
C SER A 40 6.70 -12.71 -14.11
N ASP A 41 7.04 -13.94 -13.74
CA ASP A 41 8.22 -14.31 -12.97
C ASP A 41 9.52 -13.86 -13.66
N LEU A 42 9.65 -14.13 -14.96
CA LEU A 42 10.84 -13.76 -15.72
C LEU A 42 11.01 -12.24 -15.75
N ILE A 43 9.95 -11.50 -16.08
CA ILE A 43 10.00 -10.03 -16.14
C ILE A 43 10.34 -9.48 -14.76
N GLN A 44 9.72 -9.98 -13.69
CA GLN A 44 10.06 -9.56 -12.33
C GLN A 44 11.53 -9.85 -12.02
N LYS A 45 12.02 -11.07 -12.25
CA LYS A 45 13.41 -11.47 -11.99
C LYS A 45 14.40 -10.55 -12.70
N VAL A 46 14.18 -10.27 -13.99
CA VAL A 46 15.02 -9.37 -14.79
C VAL A 46 14.93 -7.94 -14.26
N SER A 47 13.73 -7.42 -14.00
CA SER A 47 13.54 -6.07 -13.44
C SER A 47 14.32 -5.85 -12.15
N ALA A 48 14.34 -6.84 -11.26
CA ALA A 48 15.10 -6.74 -10.00
C ALA A 48 16.62 -6.89 -10.14
N GLN A 49 17.10 -7.46 -11.24
CA GLN A 49 18.53 -7.44 -11.57
C GLN A 49 18.96 -6.08 -12.14
N LEU A 50 18.06 -5.43 -12.88
CA LEU A 50 18.34 -4.16 -13.54
C LEU A 50 18.12 -2.93 -12.66
N TYR A 51 17.25 -3.03 -11.64
CA TYR A 51 16.89 -1.91 -10.79
C TYR A 51 16.89 -2.29 -9.31
N ILE A 52 17.71 -1.58 -8.54
CA ILE A 52 17.74 -1.65 -7.08
C ILE A 52 16.94 -0.45 -6.56
N PRO A 53 15.80 -0.67 -5.89
CA PRO A 53 15.01 0.42 -5.36
C PRO A 53 15.73 1.14 -4.22
N GLY A 54 15.45 2.44 -4.10
CA GLY A 54 15.79 3.22 -2.92
C GLY A 54 14.91 2.84 -1.73
N ASN A 55 15.01 3.62 -0.67
CA ASN A 55 14.29 3.34 0.58
C ASN A 55 12.78 3.58 0.46
N ASN A 56 12.35 4.57 -0.33
CA ASN A 56 10.94 4.93 -0.43
C ASN A 56 10.26 4.11 -1.52
N VAL A 57 9.29 3.29 -1.11
CA VAL A 57 8.54 2.41 -2.00
C VAL A 57 7.06 2.50 -1.67
N THR A 58 6.22 2.26 -2.67
CA THR A 58 4.77 2.36 -2.51
C THR A 58 4.10 1.07 -2.92
N VAL A 59 3.16 0.61 -2.09
CA VAL A 59 2.29 -0.51 -2.41
C VAL A 59 0.90 0.01 -2.74
N ASP A 60 0.41 -0.37 -3.92
CA ASP A 60 -0.95 -0.06 -4.35
C ASP A 60 -1.46 -1.10 -5.35
N GLU A 61 -2.68 -0.92 -5.83
CA GLU A 61 -3.26 -1.68 -6.93
C GLU A 61 -3.02 -1.06 -8.31
N CYS A 62 -2.81 -1.93 -9.28
CA CYS A 62 -2.84 -1.64 -10.71
C CYS A 62 -3.97 -2.43 -11.38
N MET A 63 -4.56 -1.86 -12.43
CA MET A 63 -5.52 -2.53 -13.30
C MET A 63 -4.90 -2.82 -14.66
N VAL A 64 -4.95 -4.08 -15.11
CA VAL A 64 -4.62 -4.48 -16.48
C VAL A 64 -5.92 -4.58 -17.27
N PRO A 65 -6.17 -3.68 -18.25
CA PRO A 65 -7.42 -3.65 -19.00
C PRO A 65 -7.71 -4.98 -19.70
N PHE A 66 -8.89 -5.56 -19.44
CA PHE A 66 -9.35 -6.75 -20.14
C PHE A 66 -10.87 -6.87 -20.06
N THR A 67 -11.53 -6.94 -21.21
CA THR A 67 -13.01 -7.04 -21.33
C THR A 67 -13.48 -8.39 -21.88
N GLY A 68 -12.55 -9.32 -22.14
CA GLY A 68 -12.87 -10.68 -22.55
C GLY A 68 -13.50 -11.50 -21.42
N ARG A 69 -13.92 -12.72 -21.75
CA ARG A 69 -14.55 -13.64 -20.79
C ARG A 69 -13.48 -14.26 -19.88
N SER A 70 -13.38 -13.78 -18.64
CA SER A 70 -12.58 -14.41 -17.58
C SER A 70 -13.25 -14.20 -16.21
N LYS A 71 -13.22 -15.24 -15.37
CA LYS A 71 -13.77 -15.23 -14.00
C LYS A 71 -12.91 -14.42 -13.03
N ASP A 72 -11.65 -14.18 -13.39
CA ASP A 72 -10.62 -13.55 -12.56
C ASP A 72 -10.56 -12.03 -12.75
N THR A 73 -11.36 -11.51 -13.68
CA THR A 73 -11.55 -10.06 -13.82
C THR A 73 -12.26 -9.48 -12.60
N THR A 74 -11.90 -8.24 -12.29
CA THR A 74 -12.42 -7.46 -11.17
C THR A 74 -12.93 -6.12 -11.68
N LEU A 75 -14.03 -5.66 -11.10
CA LEU A 75 -14.55 -4.30 -11.31
C LEU A 75 -14.08 -3.41 -10.17
N VAL A 76 -13.22 -2.42 -10.48
CA VAL A 76 -12.78 -1.38 -9.54
C VAL A 76 -13.40 -0.06 -9.95
N LYS A 77 -14.42 0.37 -9.20
CA LYS A 77 -15.11 1.65 -9.44
C LYS A 77 -14.12 2.80 -9.25
N ASN A 78 -14.25 3.84 -10.08
CA ASN A 78 -13.45 5.08 -10.05
C ASN A 78 -12.02 5.00 -10.62
N LYS A 79 -11.56 3.86 -11.14
CA LYS A 79 -10.34 3.82 -11.97
C LYS A 79 -10.70 4.15 -13.43
N PRO A 80 -9.80 4.81 -14.20
CA PRO A 80 -10.03 5.10 -15.62
C PRO A 80 -10.37 3.85 -16.44
N THR A 81 -9.70 2.75 -16.12
CA THR A 81 -10.05 1.41 -16.60
C THR A 81 -10.67 0.61 -15.45
N PRO A 82 -12.01 0.54 -15.36
CA PRO A 82 -12.67 -0.08 -14.22
C PRO A 82 -12.72 -1.61 -14.29
N VAL A 83 -12.59 -2.22 -15.48
CA VAL A 83 -12.72 -3.67 -15.69
C VAL A 83 -11.41 -4.24 -16.21
N GLY A 84 -10.91 -5.28 -15.54
CA GLY A 84 -9.69 -5.97 -15.96
C GLY A 84 -9.13 -6.87 -14.87
N PHE A 85 -7.87 -7.27 -15.02
CA PHE A 85 -7.16 -7.99 -13.97
C PHE A 85 -6.63 -7.01 -12.94
N LYS A 86 -6.98 -7.23 -11.67
CA LYS A 86 -6.41 -6.47 -10.55
C LYS A 86 -5.06 -7.08 -10.18
N VAL A 87 -4.06 -6.25 -9.97
CA VAL A 87 -2.71 -6.66 -9.59
C VAL A 87 -2.25 -5.80 -8.42
N TRP A 88 -1.63 -6.42 -7.42
CA TRP A 88 -0.96 -5.71 -6.33
C TRP A 88 0.47 -5.42 -6.73
N VAL A 89 0.91 -4.18 -6.59
CA VAL A 89 2.20 -3.72 -7.10
C VAL A 89 2.97 -3.02 -6.01
N ILE A 90 4.27 -3.28 -5.92
CA ILE A 90 5.22 -2.42 -5.22
C ILE A 90 6.08 -1.68 -6.25
N ALA A 91 6.08 -0.36 -6.17
CA ALA A 91 6.68 0.51 -7.16
C ALA A 91 7.50 1.63 -6.55
N GLN A 92 8.40 2.17 -7.37
CA GLN A 92 9.12 3.41 -7.07
C GLN A 92 9.19 4.29 -8.32
N ASN A 93 8.76 5.55 -8.21
CA ASN A 93 8.82 6.54 -9.30
C ASN A 93 8.23 6.05 -10.64
N GLY A 94 7.14 5.28 -10.63
CA GLY A 94 6.52 4.73 -11.85
C GLY A 94 7.09 3.39 -12.31
N LEU A 95 8.21 2.94 -11.76
CA LEU A 95 8.76 1.62 -12.06
C LEU A 95 8.11 0.56 -11.18
N PHE A 96 7.51 -0.46 -11.79
CA PHE A 96 6.94 -1.61 -11.08
C PHE A 96 8.07 -2.60 -10.78
N ILE A 97 8.33 -2.86 -9.49
CA ILE A 97 9.49 -3.65 -9.06
C ILE A 97 9.08 -5.12 -8.86
N ARG A 98 8.00 -5.33 -8.10
CA ARG A 98 7.37 -6.63 -7.89
C ARG A 98 5.85 -6.49 -7.95
N TRP A 99 5.17 -7.58 -8.27
CA TRP A 99 3.73 -7.63 -8.24
C TRP A 99 3.20 -9.02 -7.93
N LEU A 100 1.94 -9.05 -7.48
CA LEU A 100 1.19 -10.25 -7.12
C LEU A 100 -0.19 -10.17 -7.76
N TRP A 101 -0.64 -11.28 -8.35
CA TRP A 101 -2.01 -11.38 -8.86
C TRP A 101 -3.03 -11.25 -7.73
N HIS A 102 -4.10 -10.51 -7.98
CA HIS A 102 -5.24 -10.50 -7.08
C HIS A 102 -6.14 -11.70 -7.36
N VAL A 103 -6.30 -12.57 -6.37
CA VAL A 103 -7.21 -13.72 -6.42
C VAL A 103 -8.32 -13.50 -5.39
N LYS A 104 -9.59 -13.73 -5.77
CA LYS A 104 -10.77 -13.48 -4.91
C LYS A 104 -10.78 -14.37 -3.66
N ALA A 105 -10.41 -15.64 -3.81
CA ALA A 105 -10.06 -16.54 -2.71
C ALA A 105 -8.54 -16.56 -2.63
N THR A 106 -7.96 -15.79 -1.71
CA THR A 106 -6.51 -15.56 -1.72
C THR A 106 -5.77 -16.85 -1.35
N PRO A 107 -4.86 -17.38 -2.19
CA PRO A 107 -4.00 -18.51 -1.82
C PRO A 107 -2.89 -18.07 -0.84
N TYR A 108 -2.67 -16.75 -0.70
CA TYR A 108 -1.71 -16.21 0.25
C TYR A 108 -2.11 -16.57 1.67
N THR A 109 -1.32 -17.44 2.29
CA THR A 109 -1.52 -17.91 3.65
C THR A 109 -1.56 -16.72 4.62
N ALA A 110 -2.44 -16.78 5.61
CA ALA A 110 -2.48 -15.79 6.67
C ALA A 110 -1.09 -15.68 7.32
N ILE A 111 -0.49 -14.50 7.23
CA ILE A 111 0.83 -14.28 7.84
C ILE A 111 0.64 -14.13 9.34
N ILE A 112 1.13 -15.10 10.10
CA ILE A 112 1.19 -15.02 11.56
C ILE A 112 2.45 -14.27 11.93
N VAL A 113 2.29 -13.14 12.62
CA VAL A 113 3.40 -12.33 13.12
C VAL A 113 3.41 -12.38 14.64
N GLU A 114 4.57 -12.63 15.23
CA GLU A 114 4.77 -12.53 16.68
C GLU A 114 5.04 -11.08 17.09
N LEU A 115 4.02 -10.40 17.60
CA LEU A 115 4.14 -9.02 18.08
C LEU A 115 4.46 -8.97 19.58
N LEU A 116 5.21 -7.97 20.03
CA LEU A 116 5.40 -7.77 21.48
C LEU A 116 4.07 -7.40 22.19
N LYS A 117 3.75 -8.04 23.33
CA LYS A 117 2.52 -7.75 24.10
C LYS A 117 2.43 -6.28 24.54
N LYS A 118 1.21 -5.71 24.47
CA LYS A 118 0.88 -4.40 25.05
C LYS A 118 1.06 -4.45 26.58
N LYS A 119 1.73 -3.45 27.16
CA LYS A 119 1.60 -3.17 28.61
C LYS A 119 0.18 -2.66 28.86
N PRO A 120 -0.55 -3.16 29.88
CA PRO A 120 -1.58 -2.35 30.52
C PRO A 120 -0.92 -1.05 31.02
N ALA A 121 -1.62 0.07 30.98
CA ALA A 121 -1.19 1.26 31.71
C ALA A 121 -1.11 0.84 33.20
N ALA A 122 0.10 0.66 33.73
CA ALA A 122 0.30 0.08 35.06
C ALA A 122 0.72 1.17 36.04
N GLU A 123 0.07 1.15 37.21
CA GLU A 123 0.57 1.75 38.45
C GLU A 123 1.99 1.25 38.79
N PRO A 124 2.81 2.06 39.48
CA PRO A 124 4.22 1.78 39.66
C PRO A 124 4.43 0.69 40.71
N GLN A 125 5.02 -0.44 40.31
CA GLN A 125 5.68 -1.35 41.25
C GLN A 125 7.17 -1.49 40.93
N GLN A 126 7.98 -1.19 41.95
CA GLN A 126 9.42 -1.31 41.98
C GLN A 126 9.87 -2.78 41.99
N GLY A 127 10.97 -3.05 41.27
CA GLY A 127 11.89 -4.15 41.53
C GLY A 127 11.40 -5.56 41.19
N LYS A 128 11.67 -6.04 39.95
CA LYS A 128 11.90 -7.48 39.68
C LYS A 128 12.63 -7.72 38.35
N LYS A 129 13.52 -8.71 38.35
CA LYS A 129 14.49 -9.10 37.30
C LYS A 129 13.85 -9.23 35.89
N ARG A 130 14.60 -8.82 34.87
CA ARG A 130 14.24 -8.87 33.43
C ARG A 130 14.02 -10.32 32.95
N LYS A 131 12.81 -10.88 33.10
CA LYS A 131 12.35 -12.02 32.29
C LYS A 131 11.92 -11.49 30.90
N GLY A 132 12.26 -12.24 29.84
CA GLY A 132 11.96 -11.89 28.45
C GLY A 132 10.48 -11.55 28.23
N ARG A 133 10.21 -10.56 27.37
CA ARG A 133 8.86 -10.05 27.15
C ARG A 133 8.00 -11.12 26.47
N PRO A 134 6.76 -11.38 26.93
CA PRO A 134 5.85 -12.28 26.24
C PRO A 134 5.45 -11.70 24.87
N LYS A 135 5.54 -12.52 23.83
CA LYS A 135 5.05 -12.21 22.48
C LYS A 135 3.61 -12.69 22.32
N GLU A 136 2.85 -12.05 21.44
CA GLU A 136 1.49 -12.36 21.03
C GLU A 136 1.50 -12.65 19.54
N SER A 137 1.07 -13.85 19.14
CA SER A 137 0.90 -14.21 17.74
C SER A 137 -0.37 -13.58 17.20
N VAL A 138 -0.24 -12.70 16.21
CA VAL A 138 -1.36 -12.04 15.54
C VAL A 138 -1.35 -12.43 14.08
N ALA A 139 -2.45 -13.02 13.60
CA ALA A 139 -2.66 -13.27 12.19
C ALA A 139 -3.03 -11.95 11.48
N LEU A 140 -2.30 -11.63 10.41
CA LEU A 140 -2.64 -10.53 9.51
C LEU A 140 -3.76 -10.96 8.54
N SER A 141 -4.56 -10.00 8.09
CA SER A 141 -5.51 -10.25 7.00
C SER A 141 -4.77 -10.56 5.69
N SER A 142 -5.43 -11.24 4.75
CA SER A 142 -4.85 -11.54 3.43
C SER A 142 -4.36 -10.29 2.71
N THR A 143 -5.14 -9.19 2.73
CA THR A 143 -4.75 -7.90 2.17
C THR A 143 -3.51 -7.30 2.83
N ALA A 144 -3.38 -7.40 4.15
CA ALA A 144 -2.17 -6.94 4.84
C ALA A 144 -0.96 -7.85 4.55
N GLY A 145 -1.20 -9.15 4.38
CA GLY A 145 -0.18 -10.13 4.01
C GLY A 145 0.45 -9.87 2.64
N VAL A 146 -0.32 -9.33 1.68
CA VAL A 146 0.20 -8.90 0.37
C VAL A 146 1.37 -7.91 0.51
N VAL A 147 1.24 -6.92 1.41
CA VAL A 147 2.29 -5.90 1.63
C VAL A 147 3.58 -6.55 2.12
N ILE A 148 3.49 -7.47 3.07
CA ILE A 148 4.64 -8.21 3.60
C ILE A 148 5.29 -9.07 2.51
N HIS A 149 4.51 -9.80 1.71
CA HIS A 149 5.05 -10.61 0.61
C HIS A 149 5.77 -9.75 -0.42
N LEU A 150 5.17 -8.64 -0.86
CA LEU A 150 5.79 -7.72 -1.82
C LEU A 150 7.13 -7.18 -1.32
N ILE A 151 7.22 -6.80 -0.04
CA ILE A 151 8.46 -6.31 0.55
C ILE A 151 9.52 -7.42 0.68
N ASN A 152 9.12 -8.63 1.08
CA ASN A 152 10.03 -9.77 1.18
C ASN A 152 10.64 -10.18 -0.16
N MET A 153 9.99 -9.84 -1.28
CA MET A 153 10.52 -10.05 -2.63
C MET A 153 11.53 -8.98 -3.08
N LEU A 154 11.69 -7.90 -2.31
CA LEU A 154 12.69 -6.86 -2.57
C LEU A 154 14.06 -7.24 -1.96
N PRO A 155 15.15 -6.61 -2.42
CA PRO A 155 16.45 -6.73 -1.76
C PRO A 155 16.38 -6.43 -0.25
N LYS A 156 17.22 -7.09 0.54
CA LYS A 156 17.25 -6.88 2.00
C LYS A 156 17.75 -5.47 2.32
N GLN A 157 16.85 -4.57 2.69
CA GLN A 157 17.16 -3.23 3.19
C GLN A 157 16.01 -2.66 4.02
N THR A 158 16.25 -1.51 4.68
CA THR A 158 15.20 -0.79 5.38
C THR A 158 14.42 0.10 4.42
N TYR A 159 13.16 -0.25 4.18
CA TYR A 159 12.22 0.52 3.37
C TYR A 159 11.34 1.46 4.21
N HIS A 160 11.06 2.64 3.69
CA HIS A 160 9.92 3.47 4.05
C HIS A 160 8.78 3.11 3.08
N VAL A 161 7.76 2.44 3.60
CA VAL A 161 6.67 1.89 2.78
C VAL A 161 5.46 2.79 2.87
N PHE A 162 5.01 3.30 1.72
CA PHE A 162 3.79 4.07 1.56
C PHE A 162 2.66 3.17 1.05
N MET A 163 1.46 3.31 1.61
CA MET A 163 0.32 2.48 1.24
C MET A 163 -1.01 3.20 1.48
N ASP A 164 -2.04 2.84 0.70
CA ASP A 164 -3.37 3.39 0.89
C ASP A 164 -4.09 2.78 2.12
N ASN A 165 -5.22 3.38 2.45
CA ASN A 165 -6.16 2.95 3.49
C ASN A 165 -6.67 1.52 3.32
N LEU A 166 -6.59 0.93 2.12
CA LEU A 166 -6.98 -0.47 1.87
C LEU A 166 -6.10 -1.45 2.65
N PHE A 167 -4.81 -1.15 2.77
CA PHE A 167 -3.82 -2.01 3.44
C PHE A 167 -3.64 -1.64 4.92
N SER A 168 -3.94 -0.40 5.27
CA SER A 168 -3.52 0.19 6.53
C SER A 168 -4.22 -0.41 7.75
N SER A 169 -3.42 -0.99 8.65
CA SER A 169 -3.87 -1.46 9.97
C SER A 169 -2.77 -1.33 11.03
N PRO A 170 -3.10 -1.11 12.31
CA PRO A 170 -2.12 -1.05 13.39
C PRO A 170 -1.29 -2.33 13.55
N ASN A 171 -1.83 -3.49 13.18
CA ASN A 171 -1.12 -4.77 13.26
C ASN A 171 -0.07 -4.87 12.15
N LEU A 172 -0.42 -4.54 10.91
CA LEU A 172 0.52 -4.48 9.79
C LEU A 172 1.65 -3.49 10.09
N PHE A 173 1.32 -2.31 10.63
CA PHE A 173 2.32 -1.29 10.91
C PHE A 173 3.32 -1.72 11.99
N ARG A 174 2.86 -2.44 13.02
CA ARG A 174 3.74 -3.04 14.03
C ARG A 174 4.61 -4.13 13.43
N ALA A 175 4.04 -5.03 12.63
CA ALA A 175 4.76 -6.11 11.96
C ALA A 175 5.90 -5.57 11.08
N LEU A 176 5.59 -4.57 10.24
CA LEU A 176 6.59 -3.91 9.39
C LEU A 176 7.68 -3.21 10.20
N ARG A 177 7.31 -2.58 11.32
CA ARG A 177 8.29 -1.94 12.21
C ARG A 177 9.21 -2.94 12.88
N GLU A 178 8.69 -4.07 13.35
CA GLU A 178 9.47 -5.16 13.92
C GLU A 178 10.37 -5.83 12.85
N ALA A 179 9.93 -5.86 11.59
CA ALA A 179 10.74 -6.27 10.44
C ALA A 179 11.79 -5.21 10.01
N GLY A 180 11.86 -4.05 10.67
CA GLY A 180 12.86 -3.02 10.39
C GLY A 180 12.48 -2.05 9.27
N HIS A 181 11.20 -1.95 8.91
CA HIS A 181 10.66 -1.02 7.92
C HIS A 181 9.85 0.11 8.56
N GLY A 182 9.71 1.22 7.84
CA GLY A 182 8.95 2.40 8.24
C GLY A 182 7.65 2.55 7.46
N PRO A 183 6.53 1.93 7.86
CA PRO A 183 5.25 2.13 7.19
C PRO A 183 4.65 3.51 7.47
N THR A 184 4.06 4.10 6.44
CA THR A 184 3.20 5.30 6.48
C THR A 184 2.03 5.11 5.54
N GLY A 185 0.81 5.39 6.00
CA GLY A 185 -0.38 5.20 5.18
C GLY A 185 -1.55 6.03 5.66
N THR A 186 -2.52 6.26 4.76
CA THR A 186 -3.81 6.83 5.17
C THR A 186 -4.67 5.75 5.81
N ALA A 187 -5.64 6.14 6.62
CA ALA A 187 -6.35 5.20 7.48
C ALA A 187 -7.85 5.52 7.55
N ARG A 188 -8.68 4.47 7.56
CA ARG A 188 -10.12 4.63 7.76
C ARG A 188 -10.43 4.81 9.26
N PRO A 189 -11.48 5.55 9.63
CA PRO A 189 -11.84 5.74 11.04
C PRO A 189 -12.09 4.44 11.83
N ASN A 190 -12.42 3.34 11.14
CA ASN A 190 -12.72 2.03 11.73
C ASN A 190 -11.52 1.06 11.75
N CYS A 191 -10.32 1.45 11.30
CA CYS A 191 -9.15 0.56 11.25
C CYS A 191 -8.45 0.33 12.61
N GLY A 192 -9.15 0.49 13.73
CA GLY A 192 -8.56 0.40 15.08
C GLY A 192 -7.93 1.70 15.57
N ILE A 193 -8.35 2.84 15.00
CA ILE A 193 -8.04 4.17 15.53
C ILE A 193 -8.81 4.37 16.83
N THR A 194 -8.15 4.81 17.92
CA THR A 194 -8.86 5.01 19.19
C THR A 194 -9.92 6.10 19.03
N LYS A 195 -11.08 5.96 19.68
CA LYS A 195 -12.15 6.97 19.60
C LYS A 195 -11.66 8.38 20.00
N GLU A 196 -10.71 8.43 20.93
CA GLU A 196 -10.03 9.64 21.38
C GLU A 196 -9.30 10.37 20.24
N LEU A 197 -8.77 9.68 19.23
CA LEU A 197 -8.13 10.28 18.05
C LEU A 197 -9.05 10.88 17.03
N LYS A 198 -10.35 10.61 17.10
CA LYS A 198 -11.34 11.44 16.40
C LYS A 198 -11.37 12.87 16.98
N LEU A 199 -10.81 13.07 18.18
CA LEU A 199 -10.86 14.32 18.94
C LEU A 199 -9.47 14.87 19.37
N ALA A 200 -8.43 14.04 19.54
CA ALA A 200 -7.11 14.44 20.03
C ALA A 200 -6.00 13.39 19.73
N LYS A 201 -4.79 13.86 19.38
CA LYS A 201 -3.59 13.06 19.07
C LYS A 201 -3.30 11.99 20.15
N GLY A 202 -3.50 10.72 19.82
CA GLY A 202 -3.15 9.55 20.63
C GLY A 202 -2.05 8.71 19.95
N SER A 203 -1.08 8.26 20.73
CA SER A 203 -0.08 7.29 20.29
C SER A 203 -0.39 5.93 20.89
N ILE A 204 -0.76 4.95 20.06
CA ILE A 204 -0.50 3.56 20.45
C ILE A 204 1.02 3.46 20.38
N ARG A 205 1.70 3.24 21.52
CA ARG A 205 3.15 3.45 21.80
C ARG A 205 4.22 3.07 20.74
N GLN A 206 3.86 2.51 19.59
CA GLN A 206 4.74 2.20 18.46
C GLN A 206 4.22 2.66 17.08
N VAL A 207 2.93 2.98 16.95
CA VAL A 207 2.29 3.47 15.71
C VAL A 207 1.60 4.79 16.03
N ALA A 208 2.14 5.88 15.50
CA ALA A 208 1.52 7.19 15.58
C ALA A 208 0.25 7.19 14.74
N GLN A 209 -0.81 7.75 15.31
CA GLN A 209 -2.07 7.98 14.63
C GLN A 209 -2.25 9.48 14.54
N ILE A 210 -2.37 10.01 13.33
CA ILE A 210 -2.26 11.45 13.08
C ILE A 210 -3.51 11.89 12.33
N ALA A 211 -4.20 12.89 12.87
CA ALA A 211 -5.33 13.52 12.22
C ALA A 211 -4.89 14.86 11.61
N TRP A 212 -5.22 15.07 10.34
CA TRP A 212 -4.95 16.32 9.64
C TRP A 212 -6.22 16.81 8.96
N LYS A 213 -6.63 18.05 9.26
CA LYS A 213 -7.77 18.68 8.62
C LYS A 213 -7.28 19.56 7.48
N ASP A 214 -7.44 19.09 6.26
CA ASP A 214 -7.26 19.88 5.06
C ASP A 214 -8.64 20.35 4.55
N ASN A 215 -8.96 20.16 3.26
CA ASN A 215 -10.33 20.30 2.78
C ASN A 215 -11.29 19.27 3.42
N SER A 216 -10.75 18.09 3.71
CA SER A 216 -11.41 17.02 4.45
C SER A 216 -10.51 16.52 5.58
N LEU A 217 -11.10 15.82 6.56
CA LEU A 217 -10.31 15.18 7.61
C LEU A 217 -9.61 13.95 7.01
N VAL A 218 -8.29 13.90 7.16
CA VAL A 218 -7.44 12.78 6.76
C VAL A 218 -6.81 12.19 8.00
N LEU A 219 -6.85 10.86 8.11
CA LEU A 219 -6.22 10.12 9.19
C LEU A 219 -5.03 9.35 8.61
N PHE A 220 -3.92 9.35 9.33
CA PHE A 220 -2.71 8.63 8.99
C PHE A 220 -2.35 7.65 10.10
N LEU A 221 -1.78 6.53 9.70
CA LEU A 221 -0.93 5.70 10.54
C LEU A 221 0.52 5.91 10.09
N SER A 222 1.45 6.00 11.03
CA SER A 222 2.88 6.04 10.72
C SER A 222 3.71 5.49 11.86
N THR A 223 4.85 4.88 11.55
CA THR A 223 5.90 4.54 12.52
C THR A 223 7.15 5.41 12.35
N VAL A 224 7.13 6.30 11.35
CA VAL A 224 8.22 7.19 10.99
C VAL A 224 7.98 8.58 11.56
N TYR A 225 6.73 9.07 11.46
CA TYR A 225 6.33 10.40 11.90
C TYR A 225 5.53 10.34 13.20
N SER A 226 5.74 11.31 14.08
CA SER A 226 4.97 11.44 15.33
C SER A 226 3.71 12.32 15.15
N GLY A 227 3.72 13.22 14.16
CA GLY A 227 2.67 14.22 13.99
C GLY A 227 2.73 15.36 15.02
N ALA A 228 3.88 15.51 15.69
CA ALA A 228 4.15 16.62 16.59
C ALA A 228 4.12 17.97 15.85
N ASP A 229 3.91 19.07 16.57
CA ASP A 229 3.66 20.39 15.96
C ASP A 229 4.91 21.04 15.35
N ASP A 230 6.09 20.60 15.76
CA ASP A 230 7.39 20.90 15.16
C ASP A 230 7.65 20.12 13.86
N GLN A 231 6.96 18.99 13.63
CA GLN A 231 7.01 18.25 12.36
C GLN A 231 6.10 18.89 11.31
N ARG A 232 6.54 20.01 10.77
CA ARG A 232 5.88 20.73 9.67
C ARG A 232 6.80 20.92 8.48
N THR A 233 6.24 20.75 7.29
CA THR A 233 6.91 21.02 6.01
C THR A 233 6.17 22.15 5.30
N LEU A 234 6.91 23.16 4.85
CA LEU A 234 6.35 24.23 4.02
C LEU A 234 6.08 23.67 2.62
N LYS A 235 4.82 23.74 2.17
CA LYS A 235 4.41 23.34 0.82
C LYS A 235 3.65 24.47 0.15
N ARG A 236 4.02 24.75 -1.11
CA ARG A 236 3.27 25.64 -1.99
C ARG A 236 2.01 24.93 -2.48
N ARG A 237 0.83 25.47 -2.17
CA ARG A 237 -0.45 24.82 -2.47
C ARG A 237 -1.43 25.76 -3.15
N LYS A 238 -2.28 25.20 -4.01
CA LYS A 238 -3.46 25.88 -4.56
C LYS A 238 -4.61 25.80 -3.57
N LYS A 239 -5.42 26.86 -3.49
CA LYS A 239 -6.63 26.90 -2.68
C LYS A 239 -7.56 25.76 -3.13
N PRO A 240 -8.02 24.88 -2.21
CA PRO A 240 -8.95 23.82 -2.56
C PRO A 240 -10.27 24.37 -3.11
N ALA A 241 -11.02 23.52 -3.81
CA ALA A 241 -12.40 23.84 -4.18
C ALA A 241 -13.28 23.92 -2.93
N ASP A 242 -14.19 24.90 -2.91
CA ASP A 242 -15.15 25.06 -1.83
C ASP A 242 -16.18 23.92 -1.87
N LYS A 243 -16.22 23.14 -0.79
CA LYS A 243 -17.18 22.05 -0.57
C LYS A 243 -18.08 22.34 0.64
N GLY A 244 -18.29 23.62 0.96
CA GLY A 244 -19.14 24.09 2.05
C GLY A 244 -18.43 24.07 3.41
N ALA A 245 -19.16 23.71 4.46
CA ALA A 245 -18.68 23.86 5.86
C ALA A 245 -17.33 23.15 6.14
N GLN A 246 -17.03 22.06 5.43
CA GLN A 246 -15.79 21.30 5.61
C GLN A 246 -14.55 22.06 5.13
N SER A 247 -14.71 22.97 4.17
CA SER A 247 -13.65 23.74 3.51
C SER A 247 -13.32 25.06 4.23
N LYS A 248 -14.18 25.51 5.16
CA LYS A 248 -14.00 26.80 5.85
C LYS A 248 -12.61 26.98 6.49
N PRO A 249 -12.07 26.02 7.28
CA PRO A 249 -10.80 26.23 7.97
C PRO A 249 -9.62 26.44 7.01
N ILE A 250 -9.57 25.65 5.94
CA ILE A 250 -8.51 25.78 4.94
C ILE A 250 -8.74 27.04 4.08
N HIS A 251 -9.97 27.43 3.79
CA HIS A 251 -10.27 28.67 3.06
C HIS A 251 -9.90 29.93 3.86
N GLU A 252 -10.16 29.96 5.16
CA GLU A 252 -9.70 31.02 6.07
C GLU A 252 -8.18 31.12 6.08
N THR A 253 -7.49 29.98 6.09
CA THR A 253 -6.03 29.94 6.01
C THR A 253 -5.50 30.56 4.70
N PHE A 254 -6.19 30.38 3.58
CA PHE A 254 -5.81 30.97 2.30
C PHE A 254 -6.23 32.44 2.15
N GLY A 255 -7.32 32.87 2.79
CA GLY A 255 -7.92 34.19 2.58
C GLY A 255 -8.23 34.42 1.10
N ASN A 256 -7.76 35.56 0.57
CA ASN A 256 -7.92 35.94 -0.84
C ASN A 256 -6.86 35.31 -1.77
N ALA A 257 -5.85 34.61 -1.23
CA ALA A 257 -4.80 34.04 -2.05
C ALA A 257 -5.29 32.77 -2.78
N VAL A 258 -4.99 32.67 -4.07
CA VAL A 258 -5.24 31.46 -4.88
C VAL A 258 -4.14 30.41 -4.62
N ILE A 259 -2.93 30.86 -4.34
CA ILE A 259 -1.77 30.01 -4.03
C ILE A 259 -1.13 30.55 -2.75
N LYS A 260 -0.83 29.67 -1.80
CA LYS A 260 -0.18 30.02 -0.54
C LYS A 260 0.84 28.95 -0.15
N VAL A 261 1.95 29.37 0.44
CA VAL A 261 2.88 28.47 1.13
C VAL A 261 2.39 28.30 2.55
N ILE A 262 2.04 27.09 2.94
CA ILE A 262 1.52 26.79 4.27
C ILE A 262 2.33 25.65 4.92
N PRO A 263 2.56 25.70 6.23
CA PRO A 263 3.13 24.58 6.98
C PRO A 263 2.07 23.48 7.10
N ILE A 264 2.35 22.30 6.55
CA ILE A 264 1.52 21.10 6.71
C ILE A 264 2.27 20.03 7.50
N PRO A 265 1.58 19.07 8.13
CA PRO A 265 2.25 17.95 8.80
C PRO A 265 3.22 17.25 7.84
N THR A 266 4.46 17.01 8.28
CA THR A 266 5.49 16.36 7.45
C THR A 266 5.04 14.99 6.93
N VAL A 267 4.24 14.25 7.72
CA VAL A 267 3.61 12.99 7.27
C VAL A 267 2.73 13.18 6.04
N SER A 268 1.94 14.25 6.00
CA SER A 268 1.05 14.53 4.85
C SER A 268 1.84 15.01 3.65
N ALA A 269 2.90 15.78 3.86
CA ALA A 269 3.80 16.20 2.78
C ALA A 269 4.47 14.99 2.13
N SER A 270 5.13 14.16 2.95
CA SER A 270 5.82 12.94 2.52
C SER A 270 4.88 11.95 1.85
N TYR A 271 3.71 11.70 2.43
CA TYR A 271 2.70 10.82 1.82
C TYR A 271 2.29 11.29 0.42
N ASN A 272 2.03 12.59 0.24
CA ASN A 272 1.62 13.12 -1.06
C ASN A 272 2.75 13.07 -2.12
N ASP A 273 4.01 13.15 -1.69
CA ASP A 273 5.15 13.09 -2.60
C ASP A 273 5.42 11.65 -3.10
N GLU A 274 5.14 10.64 -2.27
CA GLU A 274 5.58 9.25 -2.48
C GLU A 274 4.44 8.27 -2.87
N MET A 275 3.19 8.53 -2.44
CA MET A 275 2.07 7.58 -2.65
C MET A 275 1.69 7.36 -4.13
N ASN A 276 2.09 8.24 -5.03
CA ASN A 276 1.71 8.17 -6.44
C ASN A 276 2.65 7.34 -7.32
N HIS A 277 3.58 6.56 -6.75
CA HIS A 277 4.53 5.78 -7.55
C HIS A 277 3.86 4.75 -8.47
N VAL A 278 2.80 4.08 -8.02
CA VAL A 278 2.07 3.13 -8.88
C VAL A 278 1.26 3.88 -9.93
N ASP A 279 0.52 4.92 -9.54
CA ASP A 279 -0.26 5.76 -10.47
C ASP A 279 0.59 6.40 -11.57
N ARG A 280 1.84 6.83 -11.26
CA ARG A 280 2.80 7.32 -12.27
C ARG A 280 3.11 6.24 -13.31
N GLY A 281 3.26 4.98 -12.89
CA GLY A 281 3.54 3.86 -13.79
C GLY A 281 2.34 3.55 -14.68
N ASP A 282 1.12 3.61 -14.13
CA ASP A 282 -0.11 3.49 -14.91
C ASP A 282 -0.24 4.62 -15.93
N GLN A 283 0.10 5.86 -15.55
CA GLN A 283 0.07 7.02 -16.44
C GLN A 283 1.07 6.92 -17.61
N ILE A 284 2.24 6.30 -17.41
CA ILE A 284 3.24 6.12 -18.47
C ILE A 284 2.79 5.04 -19.48
N ARG A 285 1.99 4.07 -19.04
CA ARG A 285 1.52 2.94 -19.86
C ARG A 285 0.22 3.21 -20.63
N SER A 286 -0.52 4.25 -20.26
CA SER A 286 -1.82 4.62 -20.84
C SER A 286 -1.68 5.55 -22.03
#